data_AF-A0A168JWK4-F1
#
_entry.id   AF-A0A168JWK4-F1
#
_cell.length_a   1.000
_cell.length_b   1.000
_cell.length_c   1.000
_cell.angle_alpha   90.00
_cell.angle_beta   90.00
_cell.angle_gamma   90.00
#
_symmetry.space_group_name_H-M   'P 1'
#
loop_
_entity.id
_entity.type
_entity.pdbx_description
1 polymer ?
#
loop_
_entity_poly.entity_id
_entity_poly.type
_entity_poly.pdbx_seq_one_letter_code
_entity_poly.pdbx_strand_id
1 'polypeptide(L)'
;MMFLNFDKAFRKNNHKLPIPSEVIASLTESLPPNFIYVNAGEGACVVSTNSQKMDMSLNVELPEDFKPQSMLELMEFMYRAQRELRILPDKEGFITINGSKFLPNELIVFPLGGKVLESELYIKPQPFQPPFNVTLEGGGIPKEILMQRHPYADMGKSLFKSIGNSIIDISYIFDEVDNSLKFTFNISIEKFHSVCEIVESLKFYNACINGDIILAGMDFSSHFSPKEDKEILETIEFWEKINTLEKVLKVDFYLEFPITNEDALWVEKLFKSFVENMAYKQYAKVDNIVTVAPDGIDKDSIVKPEGIMFSMIQRSELNIWNTNIELFDVVGLFDLKVTDVILLNDEKMEYELIVEPIEGKKVYTSIRSFLNKVDADAFLGELKELQNAELLVEF
;
A
#
# COMPACT_ATOMS: atom_id res chain seq x y z
N MET A 1 -17.04 -66.08 21.88
CA MET A 1 -16.02 -65.13 21.39
C MET A 1 -16.58 -63.72 21.53
N MET A 2 -16.04 -62.94 22.47
CA MET A 2 -16.11 -61.48 22.42
C MET A 2 -14.89 -60.99 23.20
N PHE A 3 -13.73 -61.00 22.54
CA PHE A 3 -12.56 -60.30 23.05
C PHE A 3 -12.86 -58.80 22.91
N LEU A 4 -13.02 -58.13 24.05
CA LEU A 4 -13.02 -56.68 24.13
C LEU A 4 -11.70 -56.18 23.54
N ASN A 5 -11.81 -55.44 22.44
CA ASN A 5 -10.68 -54.86 21.74
C ASN A 5 -10.20 -53.63 22.55
N PHE A 6 -9.29 -53.87 23.51
CA PHE A 6 -8.73 -52.86 24.41
C PHE A 6 -8.04 -51.70 23.66
N ASP A 7 -7.65 -51.89 22.40
CA ASP A 7 -6.98 -50.87 21.59
C ASP A 7 -7.87 -49.72 21.12
N LYS A 8 -9.21 -49.84 21.23
CA LYS A 8 -10.14 -48.76 20.87
C LYS A 8 -10.50 -47.80 22.01
N ALA A 9 -10.13 -48.12 23.26
CA ALA A 9 -10.39 -47.24 24.41
C ALA A 9 -9.27 -46.19 24.63
N PHE A 10 -8.06 -46.42 24.11
CA PHE A 10 -6.89 -45.57 24.36
C PHE A 10 -6.52 -44.62 23.21
N ARG A 11 -7.32 -44.57 22.14
CA ARG A 11 -7.10 -43.66 21.01
C ARG A 11 -8.15 -42.56 20.94
N LYS A 12 -8.26 -41.75 21.99
CA LYS A 12 -8.93 -40.44 21.97
C LYS A 12 -8.19 -39.44 22.86
N ASN A 13 -7.57 -38.45 22.21
CA ASN A 13 -7.15 -37.15 22.73
C ASN A 13 -6.07 -37.13 23.84
N ASN A 14 -4.81 -37.13 23.41
CA ASN A 14 -3.62 -36.87 24.24
C ASN A 14 -3.45 -35.38 24.64
N HIS A 15 -4.51 -34.69 25.03
CA HIS A 15 -4.37 -33.35 25.59
C HIS A 15 -5.23 -33.19 26.83
N LYS A 16 -4.56 -32.90 27.96
CA LYS A 16 -5.11 -32.38 29.22
C LYS A 16 -5.70 -33.41 30.19
N LEU A 17 -5.00 -34.50 30.48
CA LEU A 17 -5.30 -35.27 31.71
C LEU A 17 -4.72 -34.53 32.92
N PRO A 18 -5.52 -34.22 33.97
CA PRO A 18 -4.99 -33.65 35.19
C PRO A 18 -4.02 -34.64 35.85
N ILE A 19 -2.84 -34.17 36.23
CA ILE A 19 -1.80 -35.00 36.86
C ILE A 19 -2.27 -35.35 38.28
N PRO A 20 -2.40 -36.64 38.66
CA PRO A 20 -2.82 -37.03 39.99
C PRO A 20 -1.88 -36.49 41.08
N SER A 21 -2.44 -36.10 42.22
CA SER A 21 -1.68 -35.56 43.36
C SER A 21 -0.64 -36.55 43.90
N GLU A 22 -0.92 -37.84 43.84
CA GLU A 22 -0.03 -38.93 44.27
C GLU A 22 1.23 -38.98 43.41
N VAL A 23 1.09 -38.72 42.10
CA VAL A 23 2.21 -38.66 41.16
C VAL A 23 3.09 -37.46 41.46
N ILE A 24 2.49 -36.29 41.74
CA ILE A 24 3.23 -35.08 42.12
C ILE A 24 3.97 -35.26 43.45
N ALA A 25 3.32 -35.89 44.44
CA ALA A 25 3.93 -36.19 45.73
C ALA A 25 5.13 -37.13 45.58
N SER A 26 4.98 -38.21 44.82
CA SER A 26 6.06 -39.16 44.56
C SER A 26 7.23 -38.53 43.79
N LEU A 27 6.97 -37.68 42.79
CA LEU A 27 8.03 -36.92 42.12
C LEU A 27 8.76 -35.98 43.08
N THR A 28 8.03 -35.35 43.99
CA THR A 28 8.58 -34.38 44.95
C THR A 28 9.55 -35.03 45.95
N GLU A 29 9.34 -36.30 46.31
CA GLU A 29 10.26 -37.06 47.18
C GLU A 29 11.67 -37.22 46.57
N SER A 30 11.80 -37.10 45.25
CA SER A 30 13.08 -37.17 44.54
C SER A 30 13.87 -35.86 44.53
N LEU A 31 13.26 -34.74 44.94
CA LEU A 31 13.89 -33.42 44.92
C LEU A 31 14.64 -33.13 46.24
N PRO A 32 15.63 -32.22 46.23
CA PRO A 32 16.27 -31.75 47.45
C PRO A 32 15.27 -31.10 48.43
N PRO A 33 15.60 -31.04 49.73
CA PRO A 33 14.75 -30.37 50.72
C PRO A 33 14.37 -28.95 50.30
N ASN A 34 13.11 -28.56 50.56
CA ASN A 34 12.50 -27.27 50.21
C ASN A 34 12.06 -27.09 48.75
N PHE A 35 12.26 -28.09 47.89
CA PHE A 35 11.73 -28.11 46.53
C PHE A 35 10.51 -29.02 46.41
N ILE A 36 9.59 -28.63 45.53
CA ILE A 36 8.39 -29.39 45.20
C ILE A 36 8.13 -29.35 43.70
N TYR A 37 7.52 -30.39 43.14
CA TYR A 37 6.91 -30.26 41.82
C TYR A 37 5.53 -29.63 41.94
N VAL A 38 5.22 -28.69 41.04
CA VAL A 38 3.87 -28.12 40.90
C VAL A 38 3.37 -28.33 39.48
N ASN A 39 2.06 -28.56 39.33
CA ASN A 39 1.44 -28.72 38.03
C ASN A 39 1.44 -27.37 37.29
N ALA A 40 2.10 -27.33 36.12
CA ALA A 40 2.21 -26.14 35.28
C ALA A 40 1.17 -26.10 34.14
N GLY A 41 0.27 -27.08 34.09
CA GLY A 41 -0.67 -27.27 33.00
C GLY A 41 -0.11 -28.16 31.88
N GLU A 42 -0.97 -28.53 30.93
CA GLU A 42 -0.61 -29.30 29.72
C GLU A 42 0.11 -30.64 29.96
N GLY A 43 -0.01 -31.21 31.17
CA GLY A 43 0.65 -32.46 31.55
C GLY A 43 2.11 -32.28 32.01
N ALA A 44 2.56 -31.04 32.21
CA ALA A 44 3.87 -30.71 32.75
C ALA A 44 3.83 -30.47 34.28
N CYS A 45 4.85 -30.95 34.96
CA CYS A 45 5.22 -30.56 36.31
C CYS A 45 6.53 -29.77 36.27
N VAL A 46 6.62 -28.68 37.03
CA VAL A 46 7.83 -27.86 37.14
C VAL A 46 8.34 -27.80 38.57
N VAL A 47 9.66 -27.72 38.72
CA VAL A 47 10.28 -27.52 40.05
C VAL A 47 9.92 -26.13 40.58
N SER A 48 9.47 -26.09 41.83
CA SER A 48 9.16 -24.88 42.59
C SER A 48 9.72 -25.00 44.00
N THR A 49 9.62 -23.91 44.78
CA THR A 49 10.20 -23.83 46.12
C THR A 49 9.11 -23.59 47.15
N ASN A 50 9.21 -24.24 48.32
CA ASN A 50 8.34 -23.94 49.47
C ASN A 50 8.70 -22.59 50.14
N SER A 51 9.83 -21.98 49.79
CA SER A 51 10.25 -20.65 50.24
C SER A 51 9.60 -19.53 49.43
N GLN A 52 9.42 -18.35 50.05
CA GLN A 52 8.92 -17.15 49.36
C GLN A 52 9.91 -16.57 48.32
N LYS A 53 11.16 -17.03 48.30
CA LYS A 53 12.20 -16.57 47.38
C LYS A 53 12.88 -17.76 46.71
N MET A 54 13.11 -17.63 45.42
CA MET A 54 13.85 -18.54 44.56
C MET A 54 15.00 -17.75 43.96
N ASP A 55 16.22 -18.18 44.23
CA ASP A 55 17.46 -17.63 43.69
C ASP A 55 18.01 -18.59 42.63
N MET A 56 18.31 -18.08 41.45
CA MET A 56 18.78 -18.89 40.32
C MET A 56 20.08 -18.29 39.77
N SER A 57 21.11 -19.12 39.66
CA SER A 57 22.34 -18.77 38.97
C SER A 57 22.32 -19.39 37.56
N LEU A 58 22.11 -18.54 36.56
CA LEU A 58 21.95 -18.95 35.16
C LEU A 58 23.12 -18.40 34.34
N ASN A 59 23.74 -19.26 33.54
CA ASN A 59 24.55 -18.80 32.41
C ASN A 59 23.62 -18.67 31.21
N VAL A 60 23.78 -17.61 30.42
CA VAL A 60 22.98 -17.40 29.21
C VAL A 60 23.87 -17.12 28.02
N GLU A 61 23.41 -17.51 26.84
CA GLU A 61 24.07 -17.18 25.59
C GLU A 61 23.81 -15.71 25.24
N LEU A 62 24.85 -14.87 25.35
CA LEU A 62 24.77 -13.45 25.04
C LEU A 62 25.31 -13.15 23.62
N PRO A 63 24.80 -12.12 22.95
CA PRO A 63 25.44 -11.58 21.74
C PRO A 63 26.88 -11.13 22.04
N GLU A 64 27.80 -11.31 21.08
CA GLU A 64 29.24 -10.99 21.28
C GLU A 64 29.48 -9.54 21.71
N ASP A 65 28.68 -8.61 21.20
CA ASP A 65 28.82 -7.18 21.44
C ASP A 65 28.06 -6.67 22.68
N PHE A 66 27.39 -7.55 23.43
CA PHE A 66 26.57 -7.15 24.58
C PHE A 66 27.07 -7.76 25.89
N LYS A 67 27.43 -6.88 26.84
CA LYS A 67 27.85 -7.24 28.20
C LYS A 67 26.98 -6.50 29.22
N PRO A 68 25.89 -7.11 29.70
CA PRO A 68 25.01 -6.46 30.67
C PRO A 68 25.76 -6.25 32.00
N GLN A 69 25.57 -5.09 32.60
CA GLN A 69 26.09 -4.74 33.93
C GLN A 69 25.15 -5.20 35.05
N SER A 70 23.89 -5.48 34.73
CA SER A 70 22.88 -5.96 35.69
C SER A 70 21.84 -6.87 35.05
N MET A 71 21.11 -7.63 35.88
CA MET A 71 19.96 -8.42 35.42
C MET A 71 18.86 -7.52 34.83
N LEU A 72 18.69 -6.30 35.35
CA LEU A 72 17.71 -5.35 34.84
C LEU A 72 18.06 -4.93 33.41
N GLU A 73 19.33 -4.63 33.15
CA GLU A 73 19.83 -4.30 31.81
C GLU A 73 19.69 -5.48 30.83
N LEU A 74 19.95 -6.71 31.30
CA LEU A 74 19.74 -7.91 30.51
C LEU A 74 18.26 -8.09 30.11
N MET A 75 17.35 -7.97 31.08
CA MET A 75 15.91 -8.10 30.84
C MET A 75 15.38 -7.00 29.92
N GLU A 76 15.90 -5.78 30.08
CA GLU A 76 15.57 -4.65 29.22
C GLU A 76 16.08 -4.86 27.79
N PHE A 77 17.31 -5.32 27.61
CA PHE A 77 17.84 -5.68 26.29
C PHE A 77 16.98 -6.75 25.61
N MET A 78 16.65 -7.83 26.34
CA MET A 78 15.78 -8.89 25.83
C MET A 78 14.42 -8.34 25.40
N TYR A 79 13.82 -7.47 26.22
CA TYR A 79 12.55 -6.83 25.91
C TYR A 79 12.65 -5.93 24.68
N ARG A 80 13.65 -5.05 24.60
CA ARG A 80 13.86 -4.12 23.48
C ARG A 80 14.12 -4.84 22.17
N ALA A 81 14.91 -5.91 22.20
CA ALA A 81 15.22 -6.73 21.03
C ALA A 81 14.16 -7.81 20.75
N GLN A 82 13.18 -8.00 21.65
CA GLN A 82 12.26 -9.16 21.66
C GLN A 82 13.01 -10.48 21.41
N ARG A 83 14.16 -10.65 22.06
CA ARG A 83 15.07 -11.77 21.84
C ARG A 83 15.03 -12.74 23.01
N GLU A 84 14.80 -14.01 22.70
CA GLU A 84 14.92 -15.11 23.65
C GLU A 84 16.40 -15.41 23.90
N LEU A 85 16.74 -15.72 25.16
CA LEU A 85 18.10 -16.12 25.53
C LEU A 85 18.12 -17.57 25.96
N ARG A 86 19.00 -18.34 25.35
CA ARG A 86 19.24 -19.73 25.74
C ARG A 86 19.96 -19.77 27.08
N ILE A 87 19.44 -20.55 28.01
CA ILE A 87 20.11 -20.89 29.26
C ILE A 87 21.12 -21.99 28.98
N LEU A 88 22.36 -21.74 29.37
CA LEU A 88 23.47 -22.67 29.28
C LEU A 88 23.68 -23.33 30.66
N PRO A 89 23.68 -24.66 30.73
CA PRO A 89 24.11 -25.35 31.93
C PRO A 89 25.58 -25.04 32.27
N ASP A 90 26.00 -25.32 33.51
CA ASP A 90 27.41 -25.27 33.88
C ASP A 90 28.24 -26.32 33.12
N LYS A 91 29.57 -26.33 33.33
CA LYS A 91 30.47 -27.30 32.67
C LYS A 91 30.13 -28.77 32.97
N GLU A 92 29.37 -29.02 34.03
CA GLU A 92 28.94 -30.35 34.46
C GLU A 92 27.51 -30.68 33.96
N GLY A 93 26.84 -29.75 33.27
CA GLY A 93 25.50 -29.95 32.71
C GLY A 93 24.35 -29.51 33.62
N PHE A 94 24.63 -28.81 34.73
CA PHE A 94 23.62 -28.45 35.74
C PHE A 94 23.24 -26.97 35.74
N ILE A 95 22.03 -26.69 36.24
CA ILE A 95 21.50 -25.37 36.57
C ILE A 95 21.38 -25.27 38.10
N THR A 96 21.80 -24.15 38.67
CA THR A 96 21.78 -23.98 40.13
C THR A 96 20.59 -23.13 40.59
N ILE A 97 19.79 -23.69 41.49
CA ILE A 97 18.61 -23.04 42.09
C ILE A 97 18.71 -23.19 43.62
N ASN A 98 18.64 -22.08 44.38
CA ASN A 98 18.85 -22.02 45.83
C ASN A 98 20.08 -22.84 46.31
N GLY A 99 21.17 -22.83 45.53
CA GLY A 99 22.39 -23.59 45.81
C GLY A 99 22.34 -25.10 45.50
N SER A 100 21.20 -25.63 45.05
CA SER A 100 21.04 -27.03 44.60
C SER A 100 21.21 -27.12 43.07
N LYS A 101 21.83 -28.19 42.59
CA LYS A 101 22.08 -28.45 41.17
C LYS A 101 20.98 -29.34 40.57
N PHE A 102 20.47 -28.95 39.41
CA PHE A 102 19.43 -29.65 38.67
C PHE A 102 19.86 -29.85 37.21
N LEU A 103 19.56 -31.00 36.62
CA LEU A 103 19.65 -31.16 35.18
C LEU A 103 18.47 -30.42 34.50
N PRO A 104 18.63 -29.87 33.28
CA PRO A 104 17.54 -29.18 32.58
C PRO A 104 16.25 -30.00 32.44
N ASN A 105 16.37 -31.33 32.26
CA ASN A 105 15.26 -32.25 32.14
C ASN A 105 14.60 -32.64 33.49
N GLU A 106 15.19 -32.24 34.62
CA GLU A 106 14.59 -32.35 35.94
C GLU A 106 13.75 -31.11 36.28
N LEU A 107 14.01 -29.96 35.64
CA LEU A 107 13.29 -28.73 35.92
C LEU A 107 11.83 -28.77 35.41
N ILE A 108 11.60 -29.48 34.31
CA ILE A 108 10.29 -29.68 33.70
C ILE A 108 10.13 -31.16 33.34
N VAL A 109 9.15 -31.82 33.95
CA VAL A 109 8.87 -33.25 33.72
C VAL A 109 7.45 -33.46 33.24
N PHE A 110 7.26 -34.42 32.34
CA PHE A 110 5.95 -34.83 31.83
C PHE A 110 5.63 -36.25 32.34
N PRO A 111 5.13 -36.42 33.58
CA PRO A 111 5.05 -37.73 34.22
C PRO A 111 4.08 -38.71 33.55
N LEU A 112 3.09 -38.18 32.81
CA LEU A 112 2.13 -38.96 32.05
C LEU A 112 2.44 -38.97 30.54
N GLY A 113 3.52 -38.30 30.13
CA GLY A 113 4.01 -38.22 28.76
C GLY A 113 5.25 -39.09 28.52
N GLY A 114 5.74 -39.12 27.28
CA GLY A 114 7.01 -39.77 26.95
C GLY A 114 8.22 -39.02 27.50
N LYS A 115 9.39 -39.67 27.53
CA LYS A 115 10.66 -39.03 27.93
C LYS A 115 11.01 -37.87 26.99
N VAL A 116 11.21 -36.68 27.54
CA VAL A 116 11.86 -35.56 26.85
C VAL A 116 13.36 -35.85 26.83
N LEU A 117 13.89 -36.16 25.65
CA LEU A 117 15.27 -36.64 25.48
C LEU A 117 16.29 -35.50 25.44
N GLU A 118 15.90 -34.32 24.97
CA GLU A 118 16.72 -33.10 24.97
C GLU A 118 15.82 -31.90 25.28
N SER A 119 16.23 -31.07 26.25
CA SER A 119 15.48 -29.90 26.69
C SER A 119 16.39 -28.69 26.70
N GLU A 120 16.18 -27.78 25.75
CA GLU A 120 16.79 -26.46 25.77
C GLU A 120 15.87 -25.50 26.54
N LEU A 121 16.45 -24.74 27.46
CA LEU A 121 15.71 -23.79 28.28
C LEU A 121 15.99 -22.38 27.78
N TYR A 122 14.94 -21.57 27.70
CA TYR A 122 15.00 -20.21 27.21
C TYR A 122 14.35 -19.26 28.21
N ILE A 123 14.98 -18.11 28.39
CA ILE A 123 14.32 -16.95 29.01
C ILE A 123 13.63 -16.19 27.88
N LYS A 124 12.31 -16.00 28.01
CA LYS A 124 11.52 -15.22 27.05
C LYS A 124 11.26 -13.82 27.61
N PRO A 125 11.45 -12.76 26.80
CA PRO A 125 11.04 -11.43 27.21
C PRO A 125 9.52 -11.33 27.30
N GLN A 126 9.03 -10.33 28.04
CA GLN A 126 7.63 -9.95 27.94
C GLN A 126 7.33 -9.46 26.52
N PRO A 127 6.15 -9.78 25.96
CA PRO A 127 5.74 -9.20 24.69
C PRO A 127 5.57 -7.69 24.83
N PHE A 128 5.74 -6.96 23.73
CA PHE A 128 5.37 -5.56 23.70
C PHE A 128 3.88 -5.35 24.02
N GLN A 129 3.56 -4.14 24.46
CA GLN A 129 2.18 -3.72 24.62
C GLN A 129 1.42 -3.87 23.29
N PRO A 130 0.11 -4.15 23.35
CA PRO A 130 -0.72 -4.19 22.14
C PRO A 130 -0.62 -2.90 21.33
N PRO A 131 -0.93 -2.95 20.02
CA PRO A 131 -0.99 -1.76 19.18
C PRO A 131 -1.94 -0.70 19.74
N PHE A 132 -1.62 0.57 19.48
CA PHE A 132 -2.36 1.74 19.98
C PHE A 132 -2.61 2.75 18.86
N ASN A 133 -3.70 3.52 18.97
CA ASN A 133 -4.03 4.55 17.99
C ASN A 133 -3.29 5.85 18.26
N VAL A 134 -2.83 6.47 17.18
CA VAL A 134 -2.24 7.81 17.18
C VAL A 134 -3.00 8.65 16.16
N THR A 135 -3.46 9.82 16.60
CA THR A 135 -4.05 10.82 15.69
C THR A 135 -2.96 11.74 15.18
N LEU A 136 -2.85 11.83 13.86
CA LEU A 136 -1.96 12.72 13.15
C LEU A 136 -2.78 13.59 12.22
N GLU A 137 -2.57 14.89 12.24
CA GLU A 137 -3.22 15.84 11.35
C GLU A 137 -2.15 16.61 10.58
N GLY A 138 -2.35 16.73 9.27
CA GLY A 138 -1.49 17.55 8.41
C GLY A 138 -2.32 18.18 7.31
N GLY A 139 -2.14 19.48 7.06
CA GLY A 139 -2.96 20.22 6.10
C GLY A 139 -4.45 20.24 6.47
N GLY A 140 -4.79 20.14 7.75
CA GLY A 140 -6.16 20.03 8.26
C GLY A 140 -6.83 18.68 8.03
N ILE A 141 -6.09 17.65 7.60
CA ILE A 141 -6.61 16.29 7.35
C ILE A 141 -6.22 15.39 8.53
N PRO A 142 -7.15 15.03 9.43
CA PRO A 142 -6.87 14.09 10.51
C PRO A 142 -6.84 12.65 9.99
N LYS A 143 -5.83 11.89 10.41
CA LYS A 143 -5.70 10.45 10.19
C LYS A 143 -5.47 9.73 11.51
N GLU A 144 -6.24 8.67 11.73
CA GLU A 144 -5.97 7.71 12.80
C GLU A 144 -5.06 6.61 12.29
N ILE A 145 -3.94 6.40 13.00
CA ILE A 145 -2.91 5.45 12.59
C ILE A 145 -2.66 4.50 13.74
N LEU A 146 -2.82 3.21 13.47
CA LEU A 146 -2.55 2.15 14.43
C LEU A 146 -1.04 1.91 14.45
N MET A 147 -0.42 2.14 15.60
CA MET A 147 1.02 2.04 15.80
C MET A 147 1.35 0.86 16.72
N GLN A 148 2.50 0.23 16.48
CA GLN A 148 3.05 -0.77 17.39
C GLN A 148 4.55 -0.58 17.58
N ARG A 149 5.06 -1.00 18.74
CA ARG A 149 6.49 -1.06 19.00
C ARG A 149 7.12 -2.20 18.20
N HIS A 150 8.27 -1.93 17.59
CA HIS A 150 9.07 -2.94 16.89
C HIS A 150 10.41 -3.16 17.61
N PRO A 151 11.02 -4.35 17.47
CA PRO A 151 12.32 -4.62 18.05
C PRO A 151 13.38 -3.63 17.58
N TYR A 152 14.15 -3.11 18.52
CA TYR A 152 15.26 -2.20 18.24
C TYR A 152 16.35 -2.40 19.29
N ALA A 153 17.49 -2.94 18.86
CA ALA A 153 18.59 -3.35 19.74
C ALA A 153 19.50 -2.16 20.12
N ASP A 154 18.90 -1.10 20.63
CA ASP A 154 19.58 0.08 21.18
C ASP A 154 18.92 0.41 22.52
N MET A 155 19.73 0.48 23.59
CA MET A 155 19.25 0.66 24.96
C MET A 155 18.69 2.07 25.21
N GLY A 156 19.04 3.05 24.39
CA GLY A 156 18.56 4.43 24.51
C GLY A 156 17.41 4.76 23.57
N LYS A 157 16.95 3.82 22.73
CA LYS A 157 15.98 4.11 21.68
C LYS A 157 14.84 3.11 21.60
N SER A 158 13.69 3.62 21.13
CA SER A 158 12.50 2.83 20.86
C SER A 158 11.99 3.09 19.45
N LEU A 159 11.71 2.00 18.71
CA LEU A 159 11.17 2.05 17.35
C LEU A 159 9.68 1.73 17.37
N PHE A 160 8.90 2.57 16.69
CA PHE A 160 7.48 2.35 16.46
C PHE A 160 7.18 2.43 14.97
N LYS A 161 6.26 1.60 14.50
CA LYS A 161 5.80 1.59 13.11
C LYS A 161 4.30 1.48 13.05
N SER A 162 3.71 2.09 12.01
CA SER A 162 2.33 1.89 11.65
C SER A 162 2.12 0.43 11.25
N ILE A 163 0.92 -0.06 11.53
CA ILE A 163 0.44 -1.36 11.08
C ILE A 163 -0.90 -1.22 10.37
N GLY A 164 -1.12 -2.10 9.41
CA GLY A 164 -2.28 -2.07 8.54
C GLY A 164 -1.88 -1.96 7.07
N ASN A 165 -2.89 -1.84 6.21
CA ASN A 165 -2.71 -1.65 4.77
C ASN A 165 -3.24 -0.27 4.37
N SER A 166 -2.53 0.77 4.79
CA SER A 166 -2.81 2.17 4.41
C SER A 166 -1.82 2.66 3.36
N ILE A 167 -2.22 3.66 2.58
CA ILE A 167 -1.33 4.35 1.63
C ILE A 167 -0.12 4.97 2.33
N ILE A 168 -0.30 5.47 3.56
CA ILE A 168 0.76 6.09 4.35
C ILE A 168 1.29 5.09 5.36
N ASP A 169 2.61 4.90 5.34
CA ASP A 169 3.35 4.16 6.35
C ASP A 169 4.20 5.15 7.17
N ILE A 170 4.08 5.09 8.49
CA ILE A 170 4.79 5.97 9.41
C ILE A 170 5.65 5.13 10.33
N SER A 171 6.88 5.56 10.53
CA SER A 171 7.71 5.05 11.62
C SER A 171 8.37 6.19 12.37
N TYR A 172 8.62 5.98 13.65
CA TYR A 172 9.44 6.91 14.41
C TYR A 172 10.37 6.17 15.35
N ILE A 173 11.55 6.77 15.53
CA ILE A 173 12.51 6.38 16.56
C ILE A 173 12.45 7.46 17.64
N PHE A 174 12.12 7.07 18.86
CA PHE A 174 12.24 7.91 20.04
C PHE A 174 13.59 7.65 20.69
N ASP A 175 14.42 8.69 20.77
CA ASP A 175 15.65 8.71 21.55
C ASP A 175 15.30 9.13 22.98
N GLU A 176 15.37 8.17 23.89
CA GLU A 176 15.03 8.33 25.31
C GLU A 176 16.15 9.05 26.09
N VAL A 177 17.36 9.14 25.51
CA VAL A 177 18.50 9.84 26.11
C VAL A 177 18.40 11.33 25.79
N ASP A 178 18.23 11.66 24.50
CA ASP A 178 18.17 13.03 24.01
C ASP A 178 16.75 13.62 24.02
N ASN A 179 15.74 12.81 24.35
CA ASN A 179 14.31 13.13 24.25
C ASN A 179 13.93 13.65 22.86
N SER A 180 14.44 13.01 21.81
CA SER A 180 14.21 13.42 20.43
C SER A 180 13.41 12.38 19.64
N LEU A 181 12.64 12.85 18.65
CA LEU A 181 11.85 12.01 17.76
C LEU A 181 12.34 12.16 16.32
N LYS A 182 12.67 11.03 15.68
CA LYS A 182 12.94 10.99 14.25
C LYS A 182 11.80 10.26 13.56
N PHE A 183 10.97 11.02 12.84
CA PHE A 183 9.90 10.47 12.01
C PHE A 183 10.42 10.08 10.62
N THR A 184 9.75 9.10 10.03
CA THR A 184 9.92 8.69 8.64
C THR A 184 8.55 8.37 8.08
N PHE A 185 8.19 9.06 7.01
CA PHE A 185 6.93 8.92 6.30
C PHE A 185 7.20 8.31 4.93
N ASN A 186 6.49 7.24 4.59
CA ASN A 186 6.52 6.62 3.27
C ASN A 186 5.10 6.61 2.70
N ILE A 187 4.99 6.80 1.40
CA ILE A 187 3.75 6.62 0.64
C ILE A 187 3.89 5.40 -0.24
N SER A 188 2.82 4.60 -0.30
CA SER A 188 2.65 3.51 -1.24
C SER A 188 1.28 3.64 -1.90
N ILE A 189 1.22 4.40 -3.00
CA ILE A 189 -0.03 4.69 -3.73
C ILE A 189 -0.70 3.39 -4.21
N GLU A 190 0.06 2.34 -4.49
CA GLU A 190 -0.44 1.01 -4.86
C GLU A 190 -1.39 0.36 -3.84
N LYS A 191 -1.40 0.83 -2.57
CA LYS A 191 -2.29 0.33 -1.51
C LYS A 191 -3.63 1.08 -1.43
N PHE A 192 -3.95 1.92 -2.41
CA PHE A 192 -5.15 2.75 -2.40
C PHE A 192 -6.46 1.95 -2.48
N HIS A 193 -7.53 2.55 -1.95
CA HIS A 193 -8.91 2.07 -2.14
C HIS A 193 -9.74 3.00 -3.04
N SER A 194 -9.36 4.27 -3.14
CA SER A 194 -10.01 5.26 -4.03
C SER A 194 -9.05 6.37 -4.42
N VAL A 195 -9.33 7.05 -5.54
CA VAL A 195 -8.53 8.22 -5.98
C VAL A 195 -8.58 9.35 -4.96
N CYS A 196 -9.73 9.54 -4.29
CA CYS A 196 -9.86 10.52 -3.21
C CYS A 196 -8.87 10.24 -2.07
N GLU A 197 -8.71 8.97 -1.69
CA GLU A 197 -7.74 8.56 -0.66
C GLU A 197 -6.30 8.87 -1.07
N ILE A 198 -5.96 8.72 -2.36
CA ILE A 198 -4.64 9.09 -2.91
C ILE A 198 -4.41 10.59 -2.73
N VAL A 199 -5.34 11.42 -3.18
CA VAL A 199 -5.25 12.89 -3.08
C VAL A 199 -5.07 13.33 -1.63
N GLU A 200 -5.91 12.83 -0.72
CA GLU A 200 -5.82 13.15 0.71
C GLU A 200 -4.49 12.71 1.32
N SER A 201 -3.98 11.55 0.92
CA SER A 201 -2.71 11.02 1.44
C SER A 201 -1.51 11.81 0.94
N LEU A 202 -1.51 12.23 -0.33
CA LEU A 202 -0.46 13.07 -0.90
C LEU A 202 -0.47 14.48 -0.28
N LYS A 203 -1.65 15.08 -0.07
CA LYS A 203 -1.78 16.36 0.63
C LYS A 203 -1.27 16.28 2.06
N PHE A 204 -1.64 15.23 2.79
CA PHE A 204 -1.12 14.98 4.14
C PHE A 204 0.41 14.84 4.14
N TYR A 205 0.98 14.11 3.18
CA TYR A 205 2.43 13.96 3.08
C TYR A 205 3.15 15.25 2.69
N ASN A 206 2.58 16.04 1.79
CA ASN A 206 3.10 17.37 1.49
C ASN A 206 3.06 18.29 2.73
N ALA A 207 1.99 18.22 3.54
CA ALA A 207 1.96 18.92 4.82
C ALA A 207 3.07 18.44 5.76
N CYS A 208 3.35 17.13 5.80
CA CYS A 208 4.45 16.56 6.57
C CYS A 208 5.83 17.07 6.12
N ILE A 209 6.08 17.19 4.81
CA ILE A 209 7.32 17.76 4.28
C ILE A 209 7.48 19.23 4.66
N ASN A 210 6.37 19.98 4.63
CA ASN A 210 6.35 21.40 4.97
C ASN A 210 6.33 21.68 6.47
N GLY A 211 6.25 20.63 7.30
CA GLY A 211 6.25 20.74 8.74
C GLY A 211 4.88 21.03 9.36
N ASP A 212 3.82 21.15 8.57
CA ASP A 212 2.46 21.37 9.05
C ASP A 212 1.87 20.05 9.59
N ILE A 213 2.28 19.67 10.80
CA ILE A 213 1.87 18.42 11.47
C ILE A 213 1.47 18.69 12.92
N ILE A 214 0.29 18.19 13.27
CA ILE A 214 -0.20 18.06 14.64
C ILE A 214 -0.22 16.58 15.01
N LEU A 215 0.48 16.19 16.08
CA LEU A 215 0.53 14.83 16.59
C LEU A 215 -0.09 14.79 17.98
N ALA A 216 -1.15 14.01 18.15
CA ALA A 216 -1.90 13.90 19.42
C ALA A 216 -2.30 15.28 20.01
N GLY A 217 -2.65 16.24 19.14
CA GLY A 217 -3.03 17.61 19.52
C GLY A 217 -1.85 18.55 19.81
N MET A 218 -0.61 18.08 19.73
CA MET A 218 0.59 18.91 19.84
C MET A 218 1.07 19.34 18.46
N ASP A 219 1.23 20.64 18.26
CA ASP A 219 1.74 21.24 17.02
C ASP A 219 3.28 21.16 16.99
N PHE A 220 3.83 20.54 15.95
CA PHE A 220 5.27 20.39 15.76
C PHE A 220 5.84 21.31 14.68
N SER A 221 5.05 22.23 14.13
CA SER A 221 5.40 23.03 12.95
C SER A 221 6.65 23.89 13.11
N SER A 222 6.93 24.37 14.33
CA SER A 222 8.13 25.15 14.63
C SER A 222 9.44 24.36 14.58
N HIS A 223 9.38 23.03 14.46
CA HIS A 223 10.55 22.14 14.51
C HIS A 223 10.98 21.61 13.15
N PHE A 224 10.30 22.01 12.08
CA PHE A 224 10.59 21.58 10.72
C PHE A 224 11.10 22.76 9.89
N SER A 225 12.05 22.46 9.00
CA SER A 225 12.44 23.39 7.94
C SER A 225 11.65 23.02 6.69
N PRO A 226 10.70 23.85 6.24
CA PRO A 226 9.88 23.54 5.08
C PRO A 226 10.77 23.33 3.86
N LYS A 227 10.47 22.26 3.13
CA LYS A 227 11.06 22.01 1.81
C LYS A 227 9.93 22.00 0.82
N GLU A 228 9.83 23.07 0.04
CA GLU A 228 8.93 23.04 -1.09
C GLU A 228 9.40 21.96 -2.06
N ASP A 229 8.49 21.04 -2.38
CA ASP A 229 8.72 19.96 -3.31
C ASP A 229 7.74 20.16 -4.46
N LYS A 230 8.28 20.55 -5.62
CA LYS A 230 7.46 20.83 -6.80
C LYS A 230 6.89 19.55 -7.40
N GLU A 231 7.61 18.44 -7.28
CA GLU A 231 7.22 17.15 -7.83
C GLU A 231 5.99 16.59 -7.09
N ILE A 232 5.94 16.74 -5.76
CA ILE A 232 4.74 16.33 -4.99
C ILE A 232 3.52 17.18 -5.33
N LEU A 233 3.68 18.49 -5.58
CA LEU A 233 2.57 19.36 -5.98
C LEU A 233 2.02 18.99 -7.35
N GLU A 234 2.89 18.78 -8.35
CA GLU A 234 2.50 18.31 -9.68
C GLU A 234 1.81 16.94 -9.61
N THR A 235 2.29 16.04 -8.73
CA THR A 235 1.65 14.75 -8.47
C THR A 235 0.25 14.92 -7.87
N ILE A 236 0.07 15.81 -6.88
CA ILE A 236 -1.24 16.10 -6.30
C ILE A 236 -2.20 16.62 -7.37
N GLU A 237 -1.77 17.59 -8.19
CA GLU A 237 -2.59 18.16 -9.26
C GLU A 237 -3.07 17.09 -10.24
N PHE A 238 -2.18 16.17 -10.65
CA PHE A 238 -2.54 15.05 -11.52
C PHE A 238 -3.65 14.18 -10.92
N TRP A 239 -3.52 13.77 -9.65
CA TRP A 239 -4.54 12.96 -8.99
C TRP A 239 -5.85 13.71 -8.72
N GLU A 240 -5.77 15.03 -8.49
CA GLU A 240 -6.96 15.88 -8.41
C GLU A 240 -7.73 15.96 -9.72
N LYS A 241 -7.04 15.97 -10.86
CA LYS A 241 -7.70 15.89 -12.19
C LYS A 241 -8.48 14.59 -12.32
N ILE A 242 -7.89 13.46 -11.95
CA ILE A 242 -8.56 12.15 -12.00
C ILE A 242 -9.79 12.14 -11.07
N ASN A 243 -9.65 12.57 -9.81
CA ASN A 243 -10.77 12.65 -8.85
C ASN A 243 -11.90 13.57 -9.35
N THR A 244 -11.55 14.64 -10.07
CA THR A 244 -12.54 15.54 -10.67
C THR A 244 -13.27 14.85 -11.83
N LEU A 245 -12.53 14.12 -12.66
CA LEU A 245 -13.09 13.35 -13.77
C LEU A 245 -14.05 12.26 -13.29
N GLU A 246 -13.72 11.50 -12.24
CA GLU A 246 -14.64 10.51 -11.64
C GLU A 246 -15.99 11.12 -11.32
N LYS A 247 -16.00 12.32 -10.71
CA LYS A 247 -17.22 13.04 -10.33
C LYS A 247 -18.01 13.55 -11.54
N VAL A 248 -17.32 14.10 -12.54
CA VAL A 248 -17.96 14.67 -13.74
C VAL A 248 -18.53 13.57 -14.63
N LEU A 249 -17.77 12.51 -14.84
CA LEU A 249 -18.15 11.35 -15.66
C LEU A 249 -19.06 10.38 -14.91
N LYS A 250 -19.14 10.49 -13.57
CA LYS A 250 -19.89 9.60 -12.67
C LYS A 250 -19.44 8.14 -12.78
N VAL A 251 -18.13 7.95 -12.78
CA VAL A 251 -17.46 6.65 -12.83
C VAL A 251 -16.46 6.53 -11.69
N ASP A 252 -16.16 5.31 -11.28
CA ASP A 252 -15.04 4.99 -10.40
C ASP A 252 -13.95 4.34 -11.25
N PHE A 253 -12.74 4.90 -11.28
CA PHE A 253 -11.64 4.35 -12.07
C PHE A 253 -10.91 3.25 -11.30
N TYR A 254 -10.75 2.09 -11.93
CA TYR A 254 -10.02 0.95 -11.37
C TYR A 254 -8.58 0.96 -11.86
N LEU A 255 -7.77 1.83 -11.25
CA LEU A 255 -6.40 2.11 -11.68
C LEU A 255 -5.54 0.83 -11.74
N GLU A 256 -4.74 0.73 -12.79
CA GLU A 256 -3.68 -0.27 -12.93
C GLU A 256 -2.33 0.43 -12.82
N PHE A 257 -1.45 -0.10 -11.96
CA PHE A 257 -0.11 0.43 -11.78
C PHE A 257 0.92 -0.43 -12.54
N PRO A 258 1.96 0.19 -13.14
CA PRO A 258 2.23 1.64 -13.18
C PRO A 258 1.33 2.39 -14.17
N ILE A 259 1.00 3.64 -13.86
CA ILE A 259 0.27 4.54 -14.78
C ILE A 259 1.15 4.83 -16.00
N THR A 260 0.60 4.66 -17.20
CA THR A 260 1.33 4.88 -18.45
C THR A 260 1.23 6.33 -18.95
N ASN A 261 2.13 6.76 -19.83
CA ASN A 261 2.01 8.07 -20.49
C ASN A 261 0.73 8.17 -21.33
N GLU A 262 0.24 7.06 -21.87
CA GLU A 262 -1.02 7.02 -22.62
C GLU A 262 -2.21 7.30 -21.69
N ASP A 263 -2.24 6.70 -20.49
CA ASP A 263 -3.27 6.98 -19.49
C ASP A 263 -3.27 8.45 -19.10
N ALA A 264 -2.08 9.02 -18.81
CA ALA A 264 -1.94 10.43 -18.47
C ALA A 264 -2.42 11.35 -19.61
N LEU A 265 -2.12 11.00 -20.86
CA LEU A 265 -2.60 11.74 -22.02
C LEU A 265 -4.13 11.69 -22.13
N TRP A 266 -4.76 10.54 -21.85
CA TRP A 266 -6.21 10.42 -21.83
C TRP A 266 -6.84 11.23 -20.69
N VAL A 267 -6.24 11.26 -19.51
CA VAL A 267 -6.68 12.15 -18.41
C VAL A 267 -6.72 13.60 -18.89
N GLU A 268 -5.68 14.10 -19.55
CA GLU A 268 -5.67 15.48 -20.07
C GLU A 268 -6.75 15.71 -21.14
N LYS A 269 -6.93 14.79 -22.09
CA LYS A 269 -7.97 14.88 -23.13
C LYS A 269 -9.39 14.96 -22.53
N LEU A 270 -9.67 14.10 -21.56
CA LEU A 270 -10.93 14.07 -20.84
C LEU A 270 -11.10 15.33 -19.99
N PHE A 271 -10.06 15.76 -19.29
CA PHE A 271 -10.11 16.96 -18.44
C PHE A 271 -10.41 18.22 -19.26
N LYS A 272 -9.72 18.41 -20.40
CA LYS A 272 -10.02 19.50 -21.33
C LYS A 272 -11.48 19.45 -21.81
N SER A 273 -11.95 18.27 -22.23
CA SER A 273 -13.29 18.12 -22.79
C SER A 273 -14.41 18.33 -21.76
N PHE A 274 -14.28 17.75 -20.57
CA PHE A 274 -15.37 17.62 -19.60
C PHE A 274 -15.29 18.60 -18.41
N VAL A 275 -14.10 19.07 -18.06
CA VAL A 275 -13.91 20.01 -16.95
C VAL A 275 -13.71 21.42 -17.48
N GLU A 276 -12.77 21.60 -18.40
CA GLU A 276 -12.49 22.93 -18.98
C GLU A 276 -13.49 23.32 -20.06
N ASN A 277 -14.26 22.36 -20.59
CA ASN A 277 -15.20 22.56 -21.69
C ASN A 277 -14.52 23.08 -22.97
N MET A 278 -13.30 22.63 -23.23
CA MET A 278 -12.48 23.06 -24.36
C MET A 278 -12.13 21.90 -25.30
N ALA A 279 -11.93 22.23 -26.57
CA ALA A 279 -11.33 21.31 -27.53
C ALA A 279 -9.80 21.24 -27.34
N TYR A 280 -9.21 20.11 -27.69
CA TYR A 280 -7.75 19.91 -27.71
C TYR A 280 -7.27 19.59 -29.12
N LYS A 281 -6.04 20.02 -29.45
CA LYS A 281 -5.42 19.83 -30.76
C LYS A 281 -4.31 18.78 -30.73
N GLN A 282 -4.24 17.94 -31.75
CA GLN A 282 -3.14 16.99 -31.97
C GLN A 282 -2.75 16.99 -33.45
N TYR A 283 -1.45 16.82 -33.74
CA TYR A 283 -1.02 16.68 -35.13
C TYR A 283 -1.43 15.31 -35.66
N ALA A 284 -1.93 15.30 -36.90
CA ALA A 284 -2.38 14.08 -37.54
C ALA A 284 -1.69 13.92 -38.89
N LYS A 285 -1.38 12.68 -39.24
CA LYS A 285 -0.99 12.33 -40.60
C LYS A 285 -2.23 11.76 -41.30
N VAL A 286 -2.73 12.49 -42.30
CA VAL A 286 -3.89 12.09 -43.09
C VAL A 286 -3.49 12.21 -44.55
N ASP A 287 -3.53 11.09 -45.26
CA ASP A 287 -3.18 11.00 -46.68
C ASP A 287 -4.46 10.95 -47.55
N ASN A 288 -5.56 10.44 -47.00
CA ASN A 288 -6.85 10.29 -47.68
C ASN A 288 -8.03 10.36 -46.69
N ILE A 289 -9.22 10.70 -47.19
CA ILE A 289 -10.48 10.74 -46.44
C ILE A 289 -11.56 10.05 -47.27
N VAL A 290 -12.25 9.07 -46.68
CA VAL A 290 -13.42 8.43 -47.30
C VAL A 290 -14.69 9.14 -46.87
N THR A 291 -15.54 9.49 -47.83
CA THR A 291 -16.80 10.19 -47.56
C THR A 291 -17.92 9.69 -48.47
N VAL A 292 -19.17 9.86 -48.02
CA VAL A 292 -20.37 9.53 -48.77
C VAL A 292 -21.10 10.83 -49.09
N ALA A 293 -21.35 11.07 -50.38
CA ALA A 293 -22.03 12.27 -50.86
C ALA A 293 -23.19 11.85 -51.77
N PRO A 294 -24.42 11.68 -51.23
CA PRO A 294 -25.57 11.17 -51.99
C PRO A 294 -25.91 12.01 -53.23
N ASP A 295 -25.67 13.32 -53.17
CA ASP A 295 -25.90 14.26 -54.27
C ASP A 295 -24.69 14.39 -55.22
N GLY A 296 -23.65 13.59 -55.00
CA GLY A 296 -22.37 13.66 -55.71
C GLY A 296 -21.44 14.75 -55.20
N ILE A 297 -20.18 14.68 -55.66
CA ILE A 297 -19.15 15.67 -55.37
C ILE A 297 -18.81 16.47 -56.63
N ASP A 298 -18.95 17.79 -56.55
CA ASP A 298 -18.35 18.69 -57.54
C ASP A 298 -16.84 18.81 -57.28
N LYS A 299 -16.06 18.06 -58.07
CA LYS A 299 -14.60 17.98 -57.93
C LYS A 299 -13.92 19.34 -58.06
N ASP A 300 -14.37 20.18 -59.00
CA ASP A 300 -13.79 21.49 -59.26
C ASP A 300 -14.03 22.47 -58.10
N SER A 301 -15.10 22.23 -57.32
CA SER A 301 -15.41 23.03 -56.12
C SER A 301 -14.58 22.68 -54.89
N ILE A 302 -14.08 21.43 -54.79
CA ILE A 302 -13.39 20.89 -53.62
C ILE A 302 -11.86 20.88 -53.79
N VAL A 303 -11.37 20.65 -55.02
CA VAL A 303 -9.93 20.69 -55.33
C VAL A 303 -9.48 22.15 -55.40
N LYS A 304 -9.14 22.72 -54.23
CA LYS A 304 -8.76 24.13 -54.09
C LYS A 304 -7.47 24.32 -53.29
N PRO A 305 -6.65 25.33 -53.64
CA PRO A 305 -5.41 25.63 -52.92
C PRO A 305 -5.64 26.32 -51.57
N GLU A 306 -6.80 26.97 -51.35
CA GLU A 306 -7.08 27.71 -50.10
C GLU A 306 -7.31 26.80 -48.88
N GLY A 307 -7.38 25.49 -49.09
CA GLY A 307 -7.58 24.49 -48.04
C GLY A 307 -9.05 24.22 -47.72
N ILE A 308 -9.30 23.05 -47.16
CA ILE A 308 -10.61 22.60 -46.70
C ILE A 308 -10.52 22.17 -45.23
N MET A 309 -11.65 22.23 -44.55
CA MET A 309 -11.83 21.70 -43.21
C MET A 309 -12.94 20.66 -43.25
N PHE A 310 -12.73 19.54 -42.56
CA PHE A 310 -13.77 18.55 -42.31
C PHE A 310 -14.16 18.60 -40.85
N SER A 311 -15.45 18.50 -40.57
CA SER A 311 -15.97 18.33 -39.22
C SER A 311 -16.95 17.18 -39.18
N MET A 312 -16.85 16.33 -38.17
CA MET A 312 -17.72 15.16 -38.02
C MET A 312 -17.95 14.84 -36.56
N ILE A 313 -19.01 14.06 -36.32
CA ILE A 313 -19.23 13.40 -35.03
C ILE A 313 -18.90 11.93 -35.20
N GLN A 314 -18.01 11.43 -34.37
CA GLN A 314 -17.72 10.00 -34.28
C GLN A 314 -18.16 9.47 -32.92
N ARG A 315 -18.66 8.24 -32.90
CA ARG A 315 -18.88 7.50 -31.66
C ARG A 315 -17.59 6.75 -31.34
N SER A 316 -17.06 6.92 -30.14
CA SER A 316 -15.88 6.21 -29.67
C SER A 316 -16.19 5.51 -28.35
N GLU A 317 -15.51 4.39 -28.11
CA GLU A 317 -15.55 3.67 -26.84
C GLU A 317 -14.14 3.69 -26.28
N LEU A 318 -13.97 4.40 -25.16
CA LEU A 318 -12.69 4.51 -24.47
C LEU A 318 -12.68 3.48 -23.34
N ASN A 319 -11.70 2.58 -23.36
CA ASN A 319 -11.38 1.75 -22.20
C ASN A 319 -10.14 2.34 -21.53
N ILE A 320 -10.33 2.89 -20.33
CA ILE A 320 -9.24 3.37 -19.47
C ILE A 320 -9.43 2.77 -18.09
N TRP A 321 -8.38 2.15 -17.54
CA TRP A 321 -8.40 1.55 -16.19
C TRP A 321 -9.63 0.68 -15.92
N ASN A 322 -9.85 -0.30 -16.81
CA ASN A 322 -10.99 -1.23 -16.81
C ASN A 322 -12.38 -0.56 -16.80
N THR A 323 -12.44 0.71 -17.19
CA THR A 323 -13.66 1.51 -17.24
C THR A 323 -13.96 1.82 -18.70
N ASN A 324 -15.09 1.32 -19.20
CA ASN A 324 -15.58 1.64 -20.54
C ASN A 324 -16.44 2.89 -20.49
N ILE A 325 -16.06 3.88 -21.30
CA ILE A 325 -16.77 5.15 -21.44
C ILE A 325 -17.16 5.31 -22.89
N GLU A 326 -18.46 5.42 -23.15
CA GLU A 326 -18.98 5.77 -24.46
C GLU A 326 -18.92 7.29 -24.65
N LEU A 327 -18.32 7.72 -25.75
CA LEU A 327 -18.10 9.13 -26.09
C LEU A 327 -18.65 9.45 -27.49
N PHE A 328 -19.09 10.69 -27.65
CA PHE A 328 -19.41 11.31 -28.92
C PHE A 328 -18.41 12.44 -29.17
N ASP A 329 -17.43 12.18 -30.03
CA ASP A 329 -16.36 13.14 -30.30
C ASP A 329 -16.75 14.00 -31.49
N VAL A 330 -16.75 15.32 -31.27
CA VAL A 330 -16.77 16.29 -32.37
C VAL A 330 -15.33 16.51 -32.80
N VAL A 331 -15.01 16.06 -34.01
CA VAL A 331 -13.67 16.10 -34.60
C VAL A 331 -13.66 17.10 -35.73
N GLY A 332 -12.76 18.07 -35.66
CA GLY A 332 -12.40 18.96 -36.76
C GLY A 332 -11.01 18.61 -37.31
N LEU A 333 -10.88 18.51 -38.62
CA LEU A 333 -9.64 18.22 -39.32
C LEU A 333 -9.27 19.45 -40.19
N PHE A 334 -8.08 20.01 -39.94
CA PHE A 334 -7.69 21.33 -40.43
C PHE A 334 -6.33 21.34 -41.15
N ASP A 335 -6.11 22.41 -41.92
CA ASP A 335 -4.87 22.70 -42.65
C ASP A 335 -4.50 21.66 -43.73
N LEU A 336 -5.51 21.16 -44.42
CA LEU A 336 -5.45 20.24 -45.56
C LEU A 336 -5.99 20.92 -46.82
N LYS A 337 -5.55 20.45 -47.98
CA LYS A 337 -6.15 20.69 -49.29
C LYS A 337 -6.47 19.35 -49.94
N VAL A 338 -7.53 19.28 -50.74
CA VAL A 338 -7.85 18.10 -51.55
C VAL A 338 -7.12 18.25 -52.87
N THR A 339 -6.37 17.22 -53.27
CA THR A 339 -5.61 17.19 -54.51
C THR A 339 -6.28 16.34 -55.59
N ASP A 340 -7.05 15.33 -55.19
CA ASP A 340 -7.81 14.48 -56.10
C ASP A 340 -9.05 13.87 -55.44
N VAL A 341 -10.00 13.42 -56.25
CA VAL A 341 -11.26 12.78 -55.82
C VAL A 341 -11.50 11.53 -56.66
N ILE A 342 -11.48 10.37 -56.00
CA ILE A 342 -11.67 9.05 -56.60
C ILE A 342 -13.05 8.52 -56.21
N LEU A 343 -13.86 8.09 -57.18
CA LEU A 343 -15.13 7.40 -56.91
C LEU A 343 -14.83 5.94 -56.57
N LEU A 344 -15.16 5.51 -55.35
CA LEU A 344 -14.96 4.14 -54.90
C LEU A 344 -16.17 3.25 -55.17
N ASN A 345 -17.37 3.78 -54.93
CA ASN A 345 -18.62 3.04 -55.09
C ASN A 345 -19.73 3.95 -55.65
N ASP A 346 -20.19 3.65 -56.86
CA ASP A 346 -21.24 4.40 -57.56
C ASP A 346 -22.64 4.21 -56.92
N GLU A 347 -22.94 3.01 -56.41
CA GLU A 347 -24.25 2.73 -55.79
C GLU A 347 -24.44 3.47 -54.45
N LYS A 348 -23.35 3.60 -53.69
CA LYS A 348 -23.35 4.29 -52.39
C LYS A 348 -22.92 5.75 -52.49
N MET A 349 -22.48 6.20 -53.66
CA MET A 349 -21.86 7.50 -53.87
C MET A 349 -20.71 7.74 -52.86
N GLU A 350 -19.83 6.76 -52.74
CA GLU A 350 -18.68 6.77 -51.84
C GLU A 350 -17.42 7.23 -52.60
N TYR A 351 -16.71 8.18 -52.02
CA TYR A 351 -15.54 8.83 -52.61
C TYR A 351 -14.35 8.76 -51.66
N GLU A 352 -13.17 8.65 -52.24
CA GLU A 352 -11.89 8.86 -51.58
C GLU A 352 -11.33 10.22 -52.01
N LEU A 353 -11.13 11.10 -51.03
CA LEU A 353 -10.49 12.40 -51.20
C LEU A 353 -9.01 12.23 -50.88
N ILE A 354 -8.14 12.45 -51.87
CA ILE A 354 -6.70 12.50 -51.65
C ILE A 354 -6.37 13.87 -51.08
N VAL A 355 -5.69 13.91 -49.94
CA VAL A 355 -5.41 15.15 -49.22
C VAL A 355 -3.93 15.33 -48.95
N GLU A 356 -3.51 16.58 -48.91
CA GLU A 356 -2.17 16.98 -48.52
C GLU A 356 -2.24 18.16 -47.54
N PRO A 357 -1.21 18.36 -46.70
CA PRO A 357 -1.09 19.59 -45.92
C PRO A 357 -1.09 20.83 -46.83
N ILE A 358 -1.68 21.90 -46.35
CA ILE A 358 -1.49 23.22 -46.95
C ILE A 358 0.01 23.60 -46.83
N GLU A 359 0.55 24.25 -47.85
CA GLU A 359 1.97 24.62 -47.88
C GLU A 359 2.36 25.42 -46.63
N GLY A 360 3.45 25.00 -45.98
CA GLY A 360 3.97 25.63 -44.75
C GLY A 360 3.19 25.32 -43.48
N LYS A 361 2.14 24.50 -43.53
CA LYS A 361 1.32 24.11 -42.37
C LYS A 361 1.42 22.62 -42.06
N LYS A 362 1.04 22.26 -40.83
CA LYS A 362 0.90 20.87 -40.38
C LYS A 362 -0.57 20.56 -40.18
N VAL A 363 -1.01 19.43 -40.72
CA VAL A 363 -2.36 18.91 -40.51
C VAL A 363 -2.56 18.59 -39.03
N TYR A 364 -3.70 19.00 -38.50
CA TYR A 364 -4.08 18.70 -37.13
C TYR A 364 -5.55 18.34 -37.02
N THR A 365 -5.85 17.53 -36.02
CA THR A 365 -7.20 17.30 -35.52
C THR A 365 -7.43 18.12 -34.27
N SER A 366 -8.61 18.71 -34.17
CA SER A 366 -9.14 19.26 -32.93
C SER A 366 -10.33 18.43 -32.49
N ILE A 367 -10.37 18.06 -31.22
CA ILE A 367 -11.36 17.13 -30.70
C ILE A 367 -11.97 17.70 -29.42
N ARG A 368 -13.28 17.58 -29.30
CA ARG A 368 -14.01 17.75 -28.03
C ARG A 368 -14.97 16.58 -27.84
N SER A 369 -14.91 15.95 -26.67
CA SER A 369 -15.68 14.75 -26.36
C SER A 369 -16.95 15.10 -25.57
N PHE A 370 -18.04 14.38 -25.82
CA PHE A 370 -19.32 14.55 -25.13
C PHE A 370 -19.89 13.20 -24.66
N LEU A 371 -20.66 13.20 -23.57
CA LEU A 371 -21.31 11.99 -23.04
C LEU A 371 -22.59 11.61 -23.81
N ASN A 372 -23.15 12.54 -24.58
CA ASN A 372 -24.36 12.29 -25.35
C ASN A 372 -24.31 12.99 -26.70
N LYS A 373 -25.01 12.39 -27.65
CA LYS A 373 -25.06 12.87 -29.03
C LYS A 373 -25.71 14.24 -29.17
N VAL A 374 -26.70 14.58 -28.35
CA VAL A 374 -27.43 15.85 -28.46
C VAL A 374 -26.51 17.03 -28.24
N ASP A 375 -25.64 16.97 -27.24
CA ASP A 375 -24.66 18.02 -26.96
C ASP A 375 -23.58 18.09 -28.05
N ALA A 376 -23.13 16.93 -28.56
CA ALA A 376 -22.20 16.88 -29.69
C ALA A 376 -22.79 17.51 -30.96
N ASP A 377 -24.05 17.19 -31.28
CA ASP A 377 -24.79 17.75 -32.43
C ASP A 377 -24.93 19.28 -32.29
N ALA A 378 -25.20 19.78 -31.08
CA ALA A 378 -25.28 21.21 -30.80
C ALA A 378 -23.92 21.91 -31.00
N PHE A 379 -22.81 21.23 -30.66
CA PHE A 379 -21.47 21.77 -30.78
C PHE A 379 -20.88 21.74 -32.20
N LEU A 380 -21.36 20.85 -33.09
CA LEU A 380 -20.79 20.67 -34.44
C LEU A 380 -20.74 21.96 -35.27
N GLY A 381 -21.61 22.93 -34.99
CA GLY A 381 -21.62 24.25 -35.64
C GLY A 381 -20.55 25.24 -35.14
N GLU A 382 -19.91 24.97 -34.00
CA GLU A 382 -18.97 25.89 -33.32
C GLU A 382 -17.53 25.70 -33.79
N LEU A 383 -17.32 25.74 -35.10
CA LEU A 383 -16.04 25.44 -35.76
C LEU A 383 -14.88 26.35 -35.32
N LYS A 384 -15.18 27.56 -34.86
CA LYS A 384 -14.16 28.50 -34.33
C LYS A 384 -13.52 27.96 -33.05
N GLU A 385 -14.28 27.29 -32.19
CA GLU A 385 -13.72 26.70 -30.96
C GLU A 385 -12.75 25.57 -31.29
N LEU A 386 -13.11 24.71 -32.24
CA LEU A 386 -12.22 23.66 -32.73
C LEU A 386 -10.94 24.24 -33.36
N GLN A 387 -11.06 25.29 -34.19
CA GLN A 387 -9.90 25.88 -34.87
C GLN A 387 -8.89 26.51 -33.90
N ASN A 388 -9.39 27.12 -32.82
CA ASN A 388 -8.60 27.81 -31.80
C ASN A 388 -8.11 26.88 -30.68
N ALA A 389 -8.36 25.57 -30.76
CA ALA A 389 -7.92 24.60 -29.77
C ALA A 389 -6.39 24.64 -29.55
N GLU A 390 -5.98 24.52 -28.31
CA GLU A 390 -4.57 24.47 -27.94
C GLU A 390 -3.96 23.10 -28.24
N LEU A 391 -2.70 23.10 -28.69
CA LEU A 391 -1.95 21.87 -28.92
C LEU A 391 -1.77 21.14 -27.59
N LEU A 392 -2.20 19.88 -27.55
CA LEU A 392 -1.92 18.99 -26.44
C LEU A 392 -0.45 18.56 -26.53
N VAL A 393 0.34 18.91 -25.52
CA VAL A 393 1.76 18.52 -25.45
C VAL A 393 1.81 17.06 -25.00
N GLU A 394 2.50 16.22 -25.76
CA GLU A 394 2.76 14.82 -25.39
C GLU A 394 3.95 14.79 -24.41
N PHE A 395 3.83 14.00 -23.34
CA PHE A 395 4.79 13.91 -22.22
C PHE A 395 5.89 12.87 -22.45
#